data_AF-A0A1V1NRB8-F1
#
_entry.id   AF-A0A1V1NRB8-F1
#
_cell.length_a   1.000
_cell.length_b   1.000
_cell.length_c   1.000
_cell.angle_alpha   90.00
_cell.angle_beta   90.00
_cell.angle_gamma   90.00
#
_symmetry.space_group_name_H-M   'P 1'
#
loop_
_entity.id
_entity.type
_entity.pdbx_description
1 polymer ?
#
loop_
_entity_poly.entity_id
_entity_poly.type
_entity_poly.pdbx_seq_one_letter_code
_entity_poly.pdbx_strand_id
1 'polypeptide(L)'
;MYYVHTTGTNSLALGNVSQLTSVTASTDEPAGTTLRWLVSFDGGTTWKYASGGSNWVEASGGLADLGTHGNTTSEMQTGLAGYTVEAGDTQLDFAMGLMTTDETTTPRVSGIQVDYQLAGYYESRVLGGYSSAAAEYGMQRVSSTQTKVKKLSAGSATVKVNIVTE
;
A
#
# COMPACT_ATOMS: atom_id res chain seq x y z
N MET A 1 -19.59 18.83 8.88
CA MET A 1 -18.19 18.36 8.90
C MET A 1 -17.71 18.33 7.46
N TYR A 2 -16.59 18.98 7.17
CA TYR A 2 -15.97 18.91 5.85
C TYR A 2 -14.84 17.89 5.88
N TYR A 3 -14.68 17.16 4.79
CA TYR A 3 -13.59 16.24 4.60
C TYR A 3 -13.00 16.40 3.22
N VAL A 4 -11.74 15.99 3.10
CA VAL A 4 -11.06 15.80 1.83
C VAL A 4 -10.62 14.35 1.77
N HIS A 5 -10.62 13.75 0.59
CA HIS A 5 -10.08 12.41 0.43
C HIS A 5 -9.22 12.34 -0.83
N THR A 6 -8.30 11.39 -0.84
CA THR A 6 -7.54 11.05 -2.04
C THR A 6 -8.50 10.63 -3.15
N THR A 7 -8.12 10.95 -4.39
CA THR A 7 -8.81 10.49 -5.59
C THR A 7 -7.90 9.53 -6.32
N GLY A 8 -8.39 8.90 -7.40
CA GLY A 8 -7.57 8.00 -8.23
C GLY A 8 -6.26 8.61 -8.77
N THR A 9 -6.07 9.93 -8.70
CA THR A 9 -4.82 10.61 -9.09
C THR A 9 -3.76 10.60 -7.98
N ASN A 10 -4.18 10.56 -6.71
CA ASN A 10 -3.33 10.74 -5.54
C ASN A 10 -3.41 9.55 -4.57
N SER A 11 -3.80 8.39 -5.10
CA SER A 11 -3.94 7.13 -4.38
C SER A 11 -2.79 6.19 -4.74
N LEU A 12 -2.47 5.27 -3.83
CA LEU A 12 -1.40 4.30 -4.05
C LEU A 12 -2.00 2.96 -4.49
N ALA A 13 -1.71 2.51 -5.70
CA ALA A 13 -2.09 1.17 -6.15
C ALA A 13 -1.32 0.10 -5.35
N LEU A 14 -2.03 -0.88 -4.82
CA LEU A 14 -1.45 -1.95 -3.97
C LEU A 14 -1.17 -3.25 -4.71
N GLY A 15 -1.52 -3.36 -6.00
CA GLY A 15 -1.47 -4.62 -6.75
C GLY A 15 -0.09 -5.30 -6.84
N ASN A 16 1.00 -4.60 -6.57
CA ASN A 16 2.36 -5.15 -6.48
C ASN A 16 3.04 -4.86 -5.13
N VAL A 17 2.29 -4.41 -4.13
CA VAL A 17 2.78 -4.08 -2.78
C VAL A 17 2.45 -5.24 -1.86
N SER A 18 3.43 -5.75 -1.11
CA SER A 18 3.20 -6.80 -0.11
C SER A 18 3.00 -6.24 1.29
N GLN A 19 3.62 -5.10 1.59
CA GLN A 19 3.59 -4.51 2.92
C GLN A 19 3.82 -3.00 2.85
N LEU A 20 3.06 -2.25 3.66
CA LEU A 20 3.38 -0.86 3.98
C LEU A 20 4.36 -0.86 5.16
N THR A 21 5.58 -0.38 4.96
CA THR A 21 6.59 -0.37 6.03
C THR A 21 6.36 0.76 7.00
N SER A 22 5.98 1.93 6.48
CA SER A 22 5.70 3.12 7.28
C SER A 22 4.76 4.06 6.53
N VAL A 23 3.93 4.76 7.30
CA VAL A 23 3.12 5.88 6.81
C VAL A 23 3.38 7.08 7.70
N THR A 24 3.75 8.20 7.09
CA THR A 24 4.00 9.45 7.79
C THR A 24 3.17 10.58 7.22
N ALA A 25 2.38 11.24 8.05
CA ALA A 25 1.63 12.44 7.66
C ALA A 25 2.24 13.67 8.32
N SER A 26 2.53 14.70 7.52
CA SER A 26 2.96 16.01 8.01
C SER A 26 1.73 16.89 8.23
N THR A 27 1.37 17.13 9.49
CA THR A 27 0.14 17.81 9.88
C THR A 27 0.42 19.00 10.79
N ASP A 28 -0.49 19.96 10.79
CA ASP A 28 -0.53 21.08 11.74
C ASP A 28 -1.96 21.16 12.26
N GLU A 29 -2.11 20.95 13.57
CA GLU A 29 -3.40 20.89 14.27
C GLU A 29 -3.37 21.92 15.41
N PRO A 30 -3.68 23.20 15.10
CA PRO A 30 -3.72 24.26 16.11
C PRO A 30 -4.71 23.96 17.23
N ALA A 31 -4.50 24.59 18.39
CA ALA A 31 -5.43 24.47 19.52
C ALA A 31 -6.87 24.86 19.09
N GLY A 32 -7.86 24.05 19.48
CA GLY A 32 -9.26 24.26 19.09
C GLY A 32 -9.64 23.66 17.72
N THR A 33 -8.69 23.01 17.05
CA THR A 33 -8.94 22.22 15.84
C THR A 33 -8.77 20.74 16.10
N THR A 34 -9.35 19.91 15.23
CA THR A 34 -9.24 18.45 15.28
C THR A 34 -9.01 17.89 13.89
N LEU A 35 -8.03 17.01 13.73
CA LEU A 35 -7.83 16.22 12.51
C LEU A 35 -8.23 14.76 12.74
N ARG A 36 -9.01 14.20 11.81
CA ARG A 36 -9.44 12.79 11.86
C ARG A 36 -9.19 12.07 10.55
N TRP A 37 -8.92 10.78 10.63
CA TRP A 37 -8.52 9.95 9.50
C TRP A 37 -9.40 8.71 9.38
N LEU A 38 -9.80 8.41 8.14
CA LEU A 38 -10.21 7.08 7.72
C LEU A 38 -9.31 6.64 6.57
N VAL A 39 -9.11 5.35 6.44
CA VAL A 39 -8.28 4.73 5.40
C VAL A 39 -9.12 3.77 4.60
N SER A 40 -8.94 3.75 3.29
CA SER A 40 -9.51 2.76 2.41
C SER A 40 -8.39 1.94 1.79
N PHE A 41 -8.64 0.64 1.61
CA PHE A 41 -7.74 -0.30 0.92
C PHE A 41 -8.31 -0.78 -0.41
N ASP A 42 -9.48 -0.25 -0.82
CA ASP A 42 -10.28 -0.68 -1.97
C ASP A 42 -10.76 0.49 -2.85
N GLY A 43 -9.96 1.55 -2.93
CA GLY A 43 -10.22 2.67 -3.84
C GLY A 43 -11.33 3.62 -3.38
N GLY A 44 -11.58 3.68 -2.07
CA GLY A 44 -12.61 4.50 -1.45
C GLY A 44 -14.00 3.86 -1.39
N THR A 45 -14.10 2.54 -1.66
CA THR A 45 -15.39 1.81 -1.60
C THR A 45 -15.81 1.60 -0.16
N THR A 46 -14.89 1.12 0.68
CA THR A 46 -15.07 1.02 2.14
C THR A 46 -14.03 1.89 2.84
N TRP A 47 -14.43 2.44 3.99
CA TRP A 47 -13.58 3.28 4.82
C TRP A 47 -13.41 2.61 6.17
N LYS A 48 -12.18 2.54 6.66
CA LYS A 48 -11.81 1.84 7.89
C LYS A 48 -11.05 2.75 8.83
N TYR A 49 -11.10 2.41 10.12
CA TYR A 49 -10.27 3.00 11.16
C TYR A 49 -9.53 1.89 11.92
N ALA A 50 -8.34 2.22 12.40
CA ALA A 50 -7.55 1.40 13.29
C ALA A 50 -8.24 1.32 14.66
N SER A 51 -8.50 0.12 15.14
CA SER A 51 -9.08 -0.19 16.44
C SER A 51 -8.12 -1.07 17.23
N GLY A 52 -7.20 -0.42 17.95
CA GLY A 52 -6.19 -1.11 18.77
C GLY A 52 -4.92 -1.50 18.02
N GLY A 53 -4.29 -0.57 17.29
CA GLY A 53 -3.07 -0.81 16.53
C GLY A 53 -3.38 -1.21 15.10
N SER A 54 -2.89 -2.36 14.64
CA SER A 54 -3.00 -2.82 13.24
C SER A 54 -4.30 -3.55 12.90
N ASN A 55 -5.30 -3.52 13.78
CA ASN A 55 -6.62 -4.08 13.52
C ASN A 55 -7.53 -3.02 12.88
N TRP A 56 -8.06 -3.30 11.70
CA TRP A 56 -8.85 -2.35 10.90
C TRP A 56 -10.34 -2.71 10.90
N VAL A 57 -11.17 -1.78 11.35
CA VAL A 57 -12.62 -1.94 11.43
C VAL A 57 -13.29 -1.01 10.42
N GLU A 58 -14.26 -1.54 9.69
CA GLU A 58 -15.06 -0.74 8.75
C GLU A 58 -15.93 0.28 9.50
N ALA A 59 -15.88 1.52 9.03
CA ALA A 59 -16.79 2.58 9.43
C ALA A 59 -18.12 2.38 8.69
N SER A 60 -19.14 1.90 9.39
CA SER A 60 -20.43 1.51 8.77
C SER A 60 -21.20 2.69 8.17
N GLY A 61 -20.99 3.91 8.68
CA GLY A 61 -21.47 5.16 8.08
C GLY A 61 -20.55 5.73 6.98
N GLY A 62 -19.49 5.02 6.62
CA GLY A 62 -18.48 5.47 5.67
C GLY A 62 -17.83 6.80 6.10
N LEU A 63 -17.76 7.76 5.18
CA LEU A 63 -17.18 9.08 5.44
C LEU A 63 -17.95 9.90 6.49
N ALA A 64 -19.22 9.59 6.75
CA ALA A 64 -19.99 10.27 7.80
C ALA A 64 -19.45 9.99 9.21
N ASP A 65 -18.80 8.84 9.41
CA ASP A 65 -18.24 8.41 10.69
C ASP A 65 -16.84 8.97 10.97
N LEU A 66 -16.26 9.73 10.04
CA LEU A 66 -14.93 10.30 10.18
C LEU A 66 -14.77 11.16 11.45
N GLY A 67 -15.83 11.84 11.90
CA GLY A 67 -15.82 12.68 13.09
C GLY A 67 -16.02 11.91 14.40
N THR A 68 -16.65 10.73 14.34
CA THR A 68 -17.02 9.91 15.51
C THR A 68 -16.04 8.78 15.76
N HIS A 69 -15.60 8.11 14.69
CA HIS A 69 -14.72 6.93 14.74
C HIS A 69 -13.34 7.17 14.12
N GLY A 70 -13.14 8.27 13.41
CA GLY A 70 -11.87 8.55 12.74
C GLY A 70 -10.68 8.54 13.70
N ASN A 71 -9.56 8.03 13.22
CA ASN A 71 -8.32 8.01 13.98
C ASN A 71 -7.71 9.40 14.07
N THR A 72 -6.97 9.65 15.15
CA THR A 72 -5.96 10.70 15.18
C THR A 72 -4.83 10.38 14.18
N THR A 73 -4.00 11.36 13.85
CA THR A 73 -2.83 11.16 12.96
C THR A 73 -1.92 10.04 13.49
N SER A 74 -1.62 10.04 14.79
CA SER A 74 -0.73 9.03 15.41
C SER A 74 -1.32 7.62 15.33
N GLU A 75 -2.62 7.47 15.55
CA GLU A 75 -3.30 6.17 15.48
C GLU A 75 -3.30 5.62 14.05
N MET A 76 -3.58 6.47 13.05
CA MET A 76 -3.53 6.09 11.63
C MET A 76 -2.12 5.64 11.22
N GLN A 77 -1.09 6.42 11.57
CA GLN A 77 0.31 6.06 11.27
C GLN A 77 0.71 4.75 11.94
N THR A 78 0.30 4.54 13.20
CA THR A 78 0.58 3.32 13.94
C THR A 78 -0.14 2.11 13.33
N GLY A 79 -1.39 2.27 12.92
CA GLY A 79 -2.18 1.19 12.33
C GLY A 79 -1.67 0.74 10.96
N LEU A 80 -1.06 1.65 10.19
CA LEU A 80 -0.49 1.34 8.87
C LEU A 80 0.98 0.90 8.93
N ALA A 81 1.69 1.14 10.03
CA ALA A 81 3.07 0.72 10.18
C ALA A 81 3.18 -0.82 10.17
N GLY A 82 3.85 -1.37 9.16
CA GLY A 82 3.99 -2.82 8.99
C GLY A 82 2.74 -3.52 8.45
N TYR A 83 1.73 -2.77 7.97
CA TYR A 83 0.50 -3.34 7.43
C TYR A 83 0.82 -4.27 6.25
N THR A 84 0.42 -5.54 6.36
CA THR A 84 0.57 -6.51 5.29
C THR A 84 -0.64 -6.39 4.38
N VAL A 85 -0.41 -6.18 3.08
CA VAL A 85 -1.47 -6.05 2.08
C VAL A 85 -2.18 -7.39 1.96
N GLU A 86 -3.51 -7.38 2.14
CA GLU A 86 -4.35 -8.56 2.13
C GLU A 86 -4.94 -8.83 0.74
N ALA A 87 -5.45 -10.04 0.54
CA ALA A 87 -6.17 -10.37 -0.68
C ALA A 87 -7.47 -9.53 -0.76
N GLY A 88 -7.60 -8.70 -1.80
CA GLY A 88 -8.73 -7.79 -1.98
C GLY A 88 -8.34 -6.32 -1.82
N ASP A 89 -7.20 -6.05 -1.18
CA ASP A 89 -6.63 -4.71 -1.16
C ASP A 89 -6.10 -4.37 -2.55
N THR A 90 -6.60 -3.28 -3.11
CA THR A 90 -6.28 -2.85 -4.48
C THR A 90 -5.69 -1.46 -4.51
N GLN A 91 -6.07 -0.60 -3.57
CA GLN A 91 -5.69 0.80 -3.58
C GLN A 91 -5.77 1.41 -2.18
N LEU A 92 -4.68 2.04 -1.75
CA LEU A 92 -4.63 2.77 -0.49
C LEU A 92 -5.06 4.23 -0.72
N ASP A 93 -6.07 4.63 0.05
CA ASP A 93 -6.70 5.94 0.02
C ASP A 93 -6.90 6.48 1.44
N PHE A 94 -6.93 7.81 1.57
CA PHE A 94 -7.08 8.51 2.85
C PHE A 94 -8.23 9.49 2.77
N ALA A 95 -9.06 9.52 3.81
CA ALA A 95 -10.03 10.59 4.07
C ALA A 95 -9.63 11.33 5.34
N MET A 96 -9.64 12.67 5.27
CA MET A 96 -9.18 13.57 6.31
C MET A 96 -10.31 14.53 6.68
N GLY A 97 -10.75 14.47 7.93
CA GLY A 97 -11.75 15.36 8.50
C GLY A 97 -11.05 16.53 9.14
N LEU A 98 -11.27 17.72 8.59
CA LEU A 98 -10.67 18.97 9.07
C LEU A 98 -11.74 19.70 9.87
N MET A 99 -11.63 19.67 11.21
CA MET A 99 -12.64 20.24 12.10
C MET A 99 -12.07 21.39 12.90
N THR A 100 -12.88 22.42 13.06
CA THR A 100 -12.58 23.60 13.88
C THR A 100 -13.88 24.15 14.45
N THR A 101 -13.80 24.70 15.65
CA THR A 101 -14.87 25.55 16.21
C THR A 101 -14.56 27.04 16.07
N ASP A 102 -13.39 27.37 15.55
CA ASP A 102 -12.89 28.73 15.34
C ASP A 102 -12.91 29.06 13.84
N GLU A 103 -13.49 30.21 13.50
CA GLU A 103 -13.64 30.68 12.12
C GLU A 103 -12.32 31.08 11.46
N THR A 104 -11.24 31.23 12.24
CA THR A 104 -9.95 31.77 11.78
C THR A 104 -8.82 30.74 11.75
N THR A 105 -9.03 29.57 12.35
CA THR A 105 -8.02 28.51 12.41
C THR A 105 -8.57 27.21 11.84
N THR A 106 -7.76 26.52 11.04
CA THR A 106 -8.11 25.24 10.42
C THR A 106 -6.91 24.30 10.52
N PRO A 107 -7.11 23.01 10.81
CA PRO A 107 -6.02 22.06 10.73
C PRO A 107 -5.61 21.89 9.27
N ARG A 108 -4.40 21.39 9.02
CA ARG A 108 -3.93 21.10 7.66
C ARG A 108 -3.09 19.83 7.60
N VAL A 109 -3.12 19.22 6.43
CA VAL A 109 -2.23 18.13 6.03
C VAL A 109 -1.38 18.63 4.87
N SER A 110 -0.06 18.63 5.05
CA SER A 110 0.88 19.14 4.05
C SER A 110 1.43 18.04 3.14
N GLY A 111 1.36 16.78 3.58
CA GLY A 111 1.81 15.63 2.80
C GLY A 111 1.64 14.33 3.55
N ILE A 112 1.53 13.24 2.79
CA ILE A 112 1.51 11.87 3.28
C ILE A 112 2.59 11.11 2.52
N GLN A 113 3.53 10.53 3.24
CA GLN A 113 4.55 9.65 2.69
C GLN A 113 4.22 8.21 3.09
N VAL A 114 4.24 7.32 2.11
CA VAL A 114 4.02 5.88 2.29
C VAL A 114 5.25 5.15 1.78
N ASP A 115 5.97 4.48 2.68
CA ASP A 115 7.06 3.59 2.33
C ASP A 115 6.53 2.15 2.31
N TYR A 116 6.96 1.35 1.34
CA TYR A 116 6.39 0.03 1.11
C TYR A 116 7.39 -0.97 0.52
N GLN A 117 7.08 -2.25 0.70
CA GLN A 117 7.76 -3.38 0.06
C GLN A 117 6.93 -3.91 -1.10
N LEU A 118 7.61 -4.22 -2.20
CA LEU A 118 6.98 -4.89 -3.34
C LEU A 118 6.81 -6.37 -3.05
N ALA A 119 5.69 -6.94 -3.47
CA ALA A 119 5.50 -8.38 -3.56
C ALA A 119 6.57 -8.95 -4.50
N GLY A 120 7.55 -9.65 -3.94
CA GLY A 120 8.66 -10.22 -4.70
C GLY A 120 8.15 -11.22 -5.72
N TYR A 121 8.40 -10.99 -7.01
CA TYR A 121 8.25 -12.03 -8.03
C TYR A 121 9.60 -12.64 -8.38
N TYR A 122 9.77 -13.89 -7.97
CA TYR A 122 10.57 -14.87 -8.69
C TYR A 122 9.58 -15.87 -9.30
N GLU A 123 9.50 -15.98 -10.62
CA GLU A 123 8.89 -17.19 -11.18
C GLU A 123 9.98 -18.26 -11.27
N SER A 124 9.89 -19.27 -10.41
CA SER A 124 10.42 -20.58 -10.76
C SER A 124 9.45 -21.18 -11.77
N ARG A 125 9.76 -21.07 -13.06
CA ARG A 125 9.12 -21.91 -14.06
C ARG A 125 10.05 -23.07 -14.35
N VAL A 126 9.68 -24.25 -13.89
CA VAL A 126 10.06 -25.49 -14.57
C VAL A 126 9.27 -25.52 -15.88
N LEU A 127 9.68 -24.71 -16.86
CA LEU A 127 9.23 -24.88 -18.23
C LEU A 127 10.25 -25.80 -18.90
N GLY A 128 9.88 -27.09 -18.88
CA GLY A 128 10.75 -28.18 -19.28
C GLY A 128 11.62 -28.62 -18.11
N GLY A 129 11.20 -29.67 -17.42
CA GLY A 129 12.19 -30.53 -16.79
C GLY A 129 13.13 -31.00 -17.90
N TYR A 130 14.28 -30.36 -18.05
CA TYR A 130 15.46 -31.07 -18.52
C TYR A 130 15.86 -31.96 -17.37
N SER A 131 15.22 -33.14 -17.29
CA SER A 131 15.66 -34.23 -16.43
C SER A 131 16.99 -34.77 -16.94
N SER A 132 18.04 -33.99 -16.73
CA SER A 132 19.34 -34.51 -16.38
C SER A 132 19.75 -33.71 -15.16
N ALA A 133 19.54 -34.33 -14.00
CA ALA A 133 19.63 -33.74 -12.68
C ALA A 133 20.87 -32.85 -12.50
N ALA A 134 20.67 -31.58 -12.13
CA ALA A 134 21.53 -30.77 -11.24
C ALA A 134 21.27 -29.25 -11.33
N ALA A 135 20.54 -28.74 -12.34
CA ALA A 135 20.50 -27.30 -12.62
C ALA A 135 19.11 -26.65 -12.53
N GLU A 136 18.82 -25.95 -11.43
CA GLU A 136 17.66 -25.06 -11.25
C GLU A 136 17.95 -23.62 -11.72
N TYR A 137 16.95 -22.94 -12.29
CA TYR A 137 17.00 -21.54 -12.76
C TYR A 137 15.69 -20.79 -12.43
N GLY A 138 15.76 -19.47 -12.32
CA GLY A 138 14.62 -18.57 -12.11
C GLY A 138 14.65 -17.37 -13.06
N MET A 139 13.47 -16.77 -13.28
CA MET A 139 13.29 -15.60 -14.15
C MET A 139 12.71 -14.41 -13.38
N GLN A 140 13.17 -13.20 -13.71
CA GLN A 140 12.70 -11.95 -13.12
C GLN A 140 12.42 -10.93 -14.23
N ARG A 141 11.19 -10.44 -14.31
CA ARG A 141 10.86 -9.29 -15.15
C ARG A 141 11.30 -8.01 -14.44
N VAL A 142 12.17 -7.24 -15.07
CA VAL A 142 12.78 -6.02 -14.48
C VAL A 142 12.07 -4.76 -14.96
N SER A 143 11.52 -4.79 -16.19
CA SER A 143 10.69 -3.72 -16.74
C SER A 143 9.73 -4.27 -17.81
N SER A 144 9.01 -3.37 -18.48
CA SER A 144 8.19 -3.74 -19.64
C SER A 144 9.02 -4.35 -20.79
N THR A 145 10.32 -4.05 -20.86
CA THR A 145 11.23 -4.42 -21.96
C THR A 145 12.45 -5.26 -21.54
N GLN A 146 12.63 -5.54 -20.25
CA GLN A 146 13.80 -6.26 -19.74
C GLN A 146 13.42 -7.42 -18.82
N THR A 147 14.02 -8.59 -19.06
CA THR A 147 13.90 -9.80 -18.23
C THR A 147 15.29 -10.36 -17.92
N LYS A 148 15.52 -10.76 -16.67
CA LYS A 148 16.74 -11.44 -16.20
C LYS A 148 16.47 -12.92 -15.98
N VAL A 149 17.47 -13.76 -16.28
CA VAL A 149 17.46 -15.20 -15.99
C VAL A 149 18.66 -15.51 -15.10
N LYS A 150 18.47 -16.27 -14.02
CA LYS A 150 19.52 -16.60 -13.05
C LYS A 150 19.52 -18.10 -12.73
N LYS A 151 20.69 -18.72 -12.65
CA LYS A 151 20.86 -20.08 -12.11
C LYS A 151 20.73 -20.06 -10.58
N LEU A 152 19.90 -20.93 -10.04
CA LEU A 152 19.61 -21.05 -8.60
C LEU A 152 20.41 -22.16 -7.93
N SER A 153 20.90 -23.11 -8.71
CA SER A 153 21.73 -24.25 -8.29
C SER A 153 23.23 -23.97 -8.42
N ALA A 154 24.05 -24.64 -7.61
CA ALA A 154 25.51 -24.47 -7.62
C ALA A 154 26.19 -24.92 -8.94
N GLY A 155 27.37 -24.36 -9.22
CA GLY A 155 28.22 -24.68 -10.38
C GLY A 155 27.96 -23.86 -11.65
N SER A 156 28.82 -23.99 -12.66
CA SER A 156 28.73 -23.26 -13.94
C SER A 156 27.72 -23.89 -14.91
N ALA A 157 27.04 -23.08 -15.71
CA ALA A 157 26.22 -23.56 -16.83
C ALA A 157 26.08 -22.51 -17.92
N THR A 158 25.75 -22.95 -19.14
CA THR A 158 25.49 -22.08 -20.30
C THR A 158 23.99 -22.03 -20.57
N VAL A 159 23.41 -20.84 -20.56
CA VAL A 159 21.98 -20.62 -20.90
C VAL A 159 21.88 -20.16 -22.35
N LYS A 160 21.08 -20.85 -23.17
CA LYS A 160 20.75 -20.43 -24.53
C LYS A 160 19.30 -19.94 -24.55
N VAL A 161 19.10 -18.65 -24.83
CA VAL A 161 17.77 -18.03 -24.88
C VAL A 161 17.30 -17.98 -26.33
N ASN A 162 16.17 -18.62 -26.63
CA ASN A 162 15.48 -18.47 -27.90
C ASN A 162 14.29 -17.53 -27.70
N ILE A 163 14.30 -16.38 -28.39
CA ILE A 163 13.17 -15.45 -28.39
C ILE A 163 12.23 -15.92 -29.50
N VAL A 164 11.02 -16.35 -29.12
CA VAL A 164 9.95 -16.64 -30.06
C VAL A 164 9.02 -15.43 -30.09
N THR A 165 8.87 -14.81 -31.25
CA THR A 165 7.87 -13.76 -31.48
C THR A 165 6.66 -14.40 -32.14
N GLU A 166 5.48 -14.30 -31.51
CA GLU A 166 4.19 -14.58 -32.15
C GLU A 166 3.68 -13.34 -32.92
#